data_AF-D9QQT0-F1
#
_entry.id   AF-D9QQT0-F1
#
_cell.length_a   1.000
_cell.length_b   1.000
_cell.length_c   1.000
_cell.angle_alpha   90.00
_cell.angle_beta   90.00
_cell.angle_gamma   90.00
#
_symmetry.space_group_name_H-M   'P 1'
#
loop_
_entity.id
_entity.type
_entity.pdbx_description
1 polymer ?
#
loop_
_entity_poly.entity_id
_entity_poly.type
_entity_poly.pdbx_seq_one_letter_code
_entity_poly.pdbx_strand_id
1 'polypeptide(L)' 'MLTIKQEIKSYLARTGWTMTDLIKALNEKYNRNDSVQNLSNKLTRGTIKYKEVKEIADIIGAEIIWEF' A
#
# COMPACT_ATOMS: atom_id res chain seq x y z
N MET A 1 7.36 0.72 -18.40
CA MET A 1 6.36 0.04 -17.54
C MET A 1 6.27 0.77 -16.22
N LEU A 2 5.07 1.07 -15.75
CA LEU A 2 4.88 1.54 -14.38
C LEU A 2 5.22 0.39 -13.43
N THR A 3 6.00 0.69 -12.40
CA THR A 3 6.25 -0.26 -11.31
C THR A 3 5.09 -0.22 -10.32
N ILE A 4 4.80 -1.32 -9.61
CA ILE A 4 3.80 -1.36 -8.53
C ILE A 4 4.03 -0.23 -7.51
N LYS A 5 5.30 0.11 -7.26
CA LYS A 5 5.68 1.23 -6.40
C LYS A 5 5.18 2.59 -6.92
N GLN A 6 5.27 2.84 -8.22
CA GLN A 6 4.83 4.10 -8.81
C GLN A 6 3.31 4.22 -8.79
N GLU A 7 2.60 3.12 -9.04
CA GLU A 7 1.14 3.07 -8.96
C GLU A 7 0.64 3.34 -7.54
N ILE A 8 1.18 2.65 -6.53
CA ILE A 8 0.77 2.91 -5.14
C ILE A 8 1.06 4.35 -4.74
N LYS A 9 2.21 4.91 -5.14
CA LYS A 9 2.52 6.32 -4.87
C LYS A 9 1.54 7.28 -5.55
N SER A 10 1.12 7.00 -6.78
CA SER A 10 0.16 7.87 -7.48
C SER A 10 -1.22 7.82 -6.82
N TYR A 11 -1.66 6.63 -6.37
CA TYR A 11 -2.91 6.51 -5.62
C TYR A 11 -2.87 7.26 -4.28
N LEU A 12 -1.79 7.10 -3.52
CA LEU A 12 -1.60 7.84 -2.26
C LEU A 12 -1.64 9.35 -2.50
N ALA A 13 -0.92 9.84 -3.51
CA ALA A 13 -0.93 11.27 -3.84
C ALA A 13 -2.33 11.77 -4.22
N ARG A 14 -3.13 10.96 -4.93
CA ARG A 14 -4.50 11.30 -5.34
C ARG A 14 -5.47 11.36 -4.16
N THR A 15 -5.24 10.57 -3.11
CA THR A 15 -6.08 10.56 -1.90
C THR A 15 -5.57 11.50 -0.81
N GLY A 16 -4.48 12.23 -1.04
CA GLY A 16 -3.86 13.14 -0.06
C GLY A 16 -3.05 12.41 1.02
N TRP A 17 -2.74 11.14 0.82
CA TRP A 17 -1.95 10.33 1.74
C TRP A 17 -0.46 10.38 1.41
N THR A 18 0.39 10.35 2.44
CA THR A 18 1.80 10.02 2.27
C THR A 18 2.07 8.54 2.55
N MET A 19 3.24 8.06 2.14
CA MET A 19 3.69 6.70 2.48
C MET A 19 3.82 6.50 4.01
N THR A 20 4.16 7.57 4.74
CA THR A 20 4.26 7.55 6.19
C THR A 20 2.88 7.42 6.83
N ASP A 21 1.89 8.17 6.34
CA ASP A 21 0.51 8.09 6.83
C ASP A 21 -0.07 6.69 6.61
N LEU A 22 0.16 6.12 5.43
CA LEU A 22 -0.25 4.76 5.11
C LEU A 22 0.34 3.75 6.10
N ILE A 23 1.65 3.80 6.35
CA ILE A 23 2.31 2.86 7.28
C ILE A 23 1.79 3.03 8.70
N LYS A 24 1.60 4.28 9.14
CA LYS A 24 1.05 4.56 10.47
C LYS A 24 -0.35 3.95 10.60
N ALA A 25 -1.23 4.20 9.64
CA ALA A 25 -2.57 3.65 9.64
C ALA A 25 -2.60 2.11 9.52
N LEU A 26 -1.70 1.52 8.73
CA LEU A 26 -1.56 0.06 8.63
C LEU A 26 -1.12 -0.56 9.97
N ASN A 27 -0.15 0.06 10.63
CA ASN A 27 0.35 -0.40 11.93
C ASN A 27 -0.72 -0.28 13.01
N GLU A 28 -1.46 0.83 13.03
CA GLU A 28 -2.56 1.06 13.99
C GLU A 28 -3.76 0.13 13.75
N LYS A 29 -4.26 0.04 12.51
CA LYS A 29 -5.49 -0.73 12.19
C LYS A 29 -5.29 -2.25 12.20
N TYR A 30 -4.13 -2.73 11.77
CA TYR A 30 -3.86 -4.18 11.64
C TYR A 30 -2.83 -4.71 12.63
N ASN A 31 -2.49 -3.94 13.66
CA ASN A 31 -1.50 -4.29 14.68
C ASN A 31 -0.18 -4.80 14.06
N ARG A 32 0.31 -4.07 13.04
CA ARG A 32 1.56 -4.36 12.34
C ARG A 32 2.71 -3.60 12.98
N ASN A 33 3.92 -4.11 12.76
CA ASN A 33 5.16 -3.41 13.05
C ASN A 33 5.98 -3.29 11.76
N ASP A 34 5.45 -2.51 10.82
CA ASP A 34 6.08 -2.29 9.51
C ASP A 34 6.74 -0.89 9.44
N SER A 35 7.69 -0.74 8.51
CA SER A 35 8.37 0.53 8.25
C SER A 35 8.19 0.97 6.80
N VAL A 36 8.31 2.28 6.56
CA VAL A 36 8.29 2.86 5.21
C VAL A 36 9.33 2.19 4.30
N GLN A 37 10.53 1.93 4.82
CA GLN A 37 11.61 1.27 4.08
C GLN A 37 11.21 -0.15 3.67
N ASN A 38 10.64 -0.92 4.59
CA ASN A 38 10.27 -2.32 4.35
C ASN A 38 9.14 -2.44 3.30
N LEU A 39 8.08 -1.63 3.42
CA LEU A 39 7.02 -1.62 2.40
C LEU A 39 7.55 -1.13 1.05
N SER A 40 8.34 -0.06 1.02
CA SER A 40 8.99 0.42 -0.22
C SER A 40 9.83 -0.66 -0.90
N ASN A 41 10.57 -1.45 -0.13
CA ASN A 41 11.37 -2.57 -0.64
C ASN A 41 10.48 -3.69 -1.20
N LYS A 42 9.40 -4.06 -0.51
CA LYS A 42 8.44 -5.07 -1.01
C LYS A 42 7.82 -4.65 -2.34
N LEU A 43 7.41 -3.38 -2.47
CA LEU A 43 6.84 -2.83 -3.70
C LEU A 43 7.86 -2.79 -4.84
N THR A 44 9.12 -2.49 -4.53
CA THR A 44 10.20 -2.44 -5.53
C THR A 44 10.54 -3.85 -6.03
N ARG A 45 10.56 -4.84 -5.13
CA ARG A 45 10.94 -6.23 -5.43
C ARG A 45 9.77 -7.09 -5.92
N GLY A 46 8.54 -6.57 -5.90
CA GLY A 46 7.34 -7.35 -6.22
C GLY A 46 7.02 -8.44 -5.20
N THR A 47 7.56 -8.36 -3.98
CA THR A 47 7.35 -9.38 -2.93
C THR A 47 6.22 -9.02 -1.97
N ILE A 48 5.36 -8.07 -2.37
CA ILE A 48 4.17 -7.70 -1.59
C ILE A 48 3.14 -8.83 -1.64
N LYS A 49 2.63 -9.23 -0.47
CA LYS A 49 1.60 -10.27 -0.38
C LYS A 49 0.23 -9.70 -0.70
N TYR A 50 -0.64 -10.53 -1.24
CA TYR A 50 -2.02 -10.16 -1.55
C TYR A 50 -2.81 -9.60 -0.34
N LYS A 51 -2.57 -10.14 0.87
CA LYS A 51 -3.13 -9.60 2.12
C LYS A 51 -2.75 -8.12 2.33
N GLU A 52 -1.50 -7.75 2.07
CA GLU A 52 -1.01 -6.39 2.25
C GLU A 52 -1.63 -5.43 1.23
N VAL A 53 -1.88 -5.89 0.00
CA VAL A 53 -2.58 -5.10 -1.02
C VAL A 53 -4.02 -4.79 -0.58
N LYS A 54 -4.74 -5.78 -0.02
CA LYS A 54 -6.08 -5.57 0.55
C LYS A 54 -6.09 -4.56 1.69
N GLU A 55 -5.12 -4.66 2.59
CA GLU A 55 -5.00 -3.73 3.73
C GLU A 55 -4.71 -2.30 3.25
N ILE A 56 -3.83 -2.14 2.25
CA ILE A 56 -3.57 -0.83 1.64
C ILE A 56 -4.84 -0.27 0.99
N ALA A 57 -5.57 -1.10 0.24
CA ALA A 57 -6.83 -0.71 -0.41
C ALA A 57 -7.86 -0.21 0.62
N ASP A 58 -8.05 -0.95 1.72
CA ASP A 58 -8.94 -0.56 2.82
C ASP A 58 -8.52 0.77 3.48
N ILE A 59 -7.21 1.04 3.66
CA ILE A 59 -6.75 2.33 4.20
C ILE A 59 -7.01 3.51 3.25
N ILE A 60 -6.74 3.33 1.95
CA ILE A 60 -6.86 4.42 0.97
C ILE A 60 -8.28 4.58 0.41
N GLY A 61 -9.23 3.76 0.87
CA GLY A 61 -10.62 3.76 0.39
C GLY A 61 -10.77 3.27 -1.06
N ALA A 62 -9.94 2.30 -1.47
CA ALA A 62 -9.99 1.66 -2.77
C ALA A 62 -10.60 0.25 -2.68
N GLU A 63 -11.17 -0.21 -3.80
CA GLU A 63 -11.71 -1.56 -3.94
C GLU A 63 -10.85 -2.38 -4.90
N ILE A 64 -10.66 -3.66 -4.59
CA ILE A 64 -10.03 -4.62 -5.49
C ILE A 64 -11.16 -5.33 -6.25
N ILE A 65 -11.16 -5.21 -7.57
CA ILE A 65 -12.15 -5.82 -8.46
C ILE A 65 -11.48 -6.97 -9.23
N TRP A 66 -12.17 -8.10 -9.32
CA TRP A 66 -11.83 -9.19 -10.23
C TRP A 66 -12.89 -9.22 -11.32
N GLU A 67 -12.45 -9.00 -12.54
CA GLU A 67 -13.30 -9.13 -13.72
C GLU A 67 -12.97 -10.47 -14.38
N PHE A 68 -14.01 -11.28 -14.60
CA PHE A 68 -13.94 -12.59 -15.23
C PHE A 68 -14.62 -12.53 -16.60
#